data_AF-A0A1W6BBD3-F1
#
_entry.id   AF-A0A1W6BBD3-F1
#
_cell.length_a   1.000
_cell.length_b   1.000
_cell.length_c   1.000
_cell.angle_alpha   90.00
_cell.angle_beta   90.00
_cell.angle_gamma   90.00
#
_symmetry.space_group_name_H-M   'P 1'
#
loop_
_entity.id
_entity.type
_entity.pdbx_description
1 polymer ?
#
loop_
_entity_poly.entity_id
_entity_poly.type
_entity_poly.pdbx_seq_one_letter_code
_entity_poly.pdbx_strand_id
1 'polypeptide(L)'
;MMKRLSFLFISLFILITNVYSQDEFFQPDDLFHIDHMDSHNKEFSLYFKGREKSILAKGENDNYINDYPKDLYIYNHLTKSSSPLISYEWFPSQAKYFLREYDFPVFPDDFAYYLLRDDKTLVMISAVKSLNANFKYDIISKKLELYPTTGKFDFIISSFSKDCGHYKFDDNYKCNIYKPLISSNLIN
;
A
#
# COMPACT_ATOMS: atom_id res chain seq x y z
N MET A 1 53.29 33.84 -14.70
CA MET A 1 53.06 32.42 -15.06
C MET A 1 52.00 31.74 -14.18
N MET A 2 51.95 31.99 -12.86
CA MET A 2 51.00 31.37 -11.91
C MET A 2 49.49 31.67 -12.15
N LYS A 3 49.11 32.86 -12.63
CA LYS A 3 47.68 33.19 -12.91
C LYS A 3 47.08 32.36 -14.06
N ARG A 4 47.88 32.02 -15.09
CA ARG A 4 47.43 31.13 -16.20
C ARG A 4 47.30 29.68 -15.74
N LEU A 5 48.14 29.23 -14.82
CA LEU A 5 48.08 27.88 -14.25
C LEU A 5 46.88 27.70 -13.31
N SER A 6 46.51 28.75 -12.56
CA SER A 6 45.31 28.77 -11.72
C SER A 6 44.01 28.76 -12.55
N PHE A 7 43.97 29.46 -13.69
CA PHE A 7 42.84 29.39 -14.63
C PHE A 7 42.69 27.99 -15.25
N LEU A 8 43.81 27.31 -15.54
CA LEU A 8 43.80 25.92 -15.99
C LEU A 8 43.26 24.96 -14.92
N PHE A 9 43.62 25.15 -13.66
CA PHE A 9 43.09 24.35 -12.55
C PHE A 9 41.59 24.55 -12.33
N ILE A 10 41.10 25.80 -12.42
CA ILE A 10 39.67 26.12 -12.33
C ILE A 10 38.90 25.55 -13.52
N SER A 11 39.46 25.65 -14.74
CA SER A 11 38.88 25.03 -15.93
C SER A 11 38.83 23.51 -15.86
N LEU A 12 39.80 22.87 -15.21
CA LEU A 12 39.82 21.42 -15.01
C LEU A 12 38.76 20.98 -13.99
N PHE A 13 38.49 21.80 -12.97
CA PHE A 13 37.49 21.52 -11.94
C PHE A 13 36.04 21.58 -12.47
N ILE A 14 35.78 22.46 -13.45
CA ILE A 14 34.46 22.59 -14.12
C ILE A 14 34.14 21.38 -15.00
N LEU A 15 35.16 20.64 -15.47
CA LEU A 15 34.97 19.43 -16.30
C LEU A 15 34.56 18.18 -15.49
N ILE A 16 34.62 18.22 -14.15
CA ILE A 16 34.41 17.03 -13.30
C ILE A 16 32.97 16.96 -12.73
N THR A 17 32.08 17.92 -13.00
CA THR A 17 30.77 17.99 -12.32
C THR A 17 29.59 17.39 -13.08
N ASN A 18 29.80 16.61 -14.14
CA ASN A 18 28.70 15.87 -14.77
C ASN A 18 28.44 14.56 -14.02
N VAL A 19 27.95 14.68 -12.79
CA VAL A 19 27.29 13.56 -12.10
C VAL A 19 25.88 13.49 -12.66
N TYR A 20 25.66 12.56 -13.59
CA TYR A 20 24.31 12.19 -13.99
C TYR A 20 23.69 11.41 -12.82
N SER A 21 22.81 12.04 -12.05
CA SER A 21 21.87 11.28 -11.23
C SER A 21 20.87 10.65 -12.19
N GLN A 22 20.97 9.34 -12.39
CA GLN A 22 19.89 8.60 -13.02
C GLN A 22 18.80 8.47 -11.96
N ASP A 23 17.67 9.15 -12.17
CA ASP A 23 16.49 8.93 -11.34
C ASP A 23 16.10 7.46 -11.50
N GLU A 24 16.18 6.66 -10.42
CA GLU A 24 15.58 5.32 -10.42
C GLU A 24 14.07 5.50 -10.55
N PHE A 25 13.54 5.17 -11.72
CA PHE A 25 12.11 5.23 -11.96
C PHE A 25 11.47 4.02 -11.26
N PHE A 26 10.90 4.23 -10.09
CA PHE A 26 10.18 3.18 -9.38
C PHE A 26 8.94 2.77 -10.18
N GLN A 27 8.82 1.49 -10.53
CA GLN A 27 7.58 0.93 -11.03
C GLN A 27 6.60 0.71 -9.86
N PRO A 28 5.28 0.69 -10.10
CA PRO A 28 4.31 0.42 -9.04
C PRO A 28 4.60 -0.88 -8.26
N ASP A 29 5.05 -1.93 -8.94
CA ASP A 29 5.47 -3.21 -8.32
C ASP A 29 6.67 -3.07 -7.38
N ASP A 30 7.49 -2.03 -7.53
CA ASP A 30 8.61 -1.76 -6.64
C ASP A 30 8.14 -1.23 -5.29
N LEU A 31 6.93 -0.65 -5.22
CA LEU A 31 6.40 0.04 -4.05
C LEU A 31 5.21 -0.72 -3.44
N PHE A 32 4.51 -1.52 -4.23
CA PHE A 32 3.27 -2.18 -3.86
C PHE A 32 3.25 -3.65 -4.21
N HIS A 33 2.45 -4.41 -3.47
CA HIS A 33 1.95 -5.69 -3.91
C HIS A 33 0.67 -5.46 -4.72
N ILE A 34 0.68 -5.76 -6.02
CA ILE A 34 -0.49 -5.58 -6.88
C ILE A 34 -1.29 -6.88 -6.91
N ASP A 35 -2.57 -6.79 -6.54
CA ASP A 35 -3.56 -7.87 -6.54
C ASP A 35 -3.25 -9.11 -5.68
N HIS A 36 -2.01 -9.34 -5.26
CA HIS A 36 -1.58 -10.52 -4.49
C HIS A 36 -0.42 -10.22 -3.53
N MET A 37 -0.51 -10.73 -2.30
CA MET A 37 0.54 -10.64 -1.27
C MET A 37 0.55 -11.90 -0.39
N ASP A 38 1.73 -12.44 -0.12
CA ASP A 38 1.90 -13.55 0.84
C ASP A 38 1.93 -13.03 2.28
N SER A 39 1.44 -13.84 3.22
CA SER A 39 1.65 -13.63 4.65
C SER A 39 3.14 -13.71 5.03
N HIS A 40 3.51 -13.08 6.14
CA HIS A 40 4.89 -13.07 6.63
C HIS A 40 5.35 -14.49 6.98
N ASN A 41 4.47 -15.31 7.56
CA ASN A 41 4.72 -16.72 7.87
C ASN A 41 4.48 -17.69 6.69
N LYS A 42 4.00 -17.21 5.54
CA LYS A 42 3.68 -18.00 4.34
C LYS A 42 2.60 -19.07 4.55
N GLU A 43 1.76 -18.97 5.57
CA GLU A 43 0.64 -19.91 5.79
C GLU A 43 -0.60 -19.59 4.95
N PHE A 44 -0.73 -18.34 4.52
CA PHE A 44 -1.78 -17.88 3.63
C PHE A 44 -1.32 -16.77 2.69
N SER A 45 -2.13 -16.46 1.68
CA SER A 45 -1.96 -15.28 0.83
C SER A 45 -3.25 -14.49 0.76
N LEU A 46 -3.11 -13.18 0.60
CA LEU A 46 -4.20 -12.25 0.35
C LEU A 46 -4.20 -11.89 -1.12
N TYR A 47 -5.37 -11.85 -1.73
CA TYR A 47 -5.48 -11.50 -3.13
C TYR A 47 -6.84 -10.90 -3.48
N PHE A 48 -6.86 -10.03 -4.48
CA PHE A 48 -8.08 -9.46 -5.01
C PHE A 48 -8.69 -10.41 -6.04
N LYS A 49 -9.99 -10.67 -5.89
CA LYS A 49 -10.75 -11.50 -6.82
C LYS A 49 -11.90 -10.68 -7.41
N GLY A 50 -11.93 -10.60 -8.73
CA GLY A 50 -13.02 -9.98 -9.47
C GLY A 50 -14.36 -10.66 -9.18
N ARG A 51 -15.41 -9.85 -9.16
CA ARG A 51 -16.80 -10.27 -9.00
C ARG A 51 -17.49 -10.31 -10.35
N GLU A 52 -18.48 -11.17 -10.49
CA GLU A 52 -19.32 -11.23 -11.70
C GLU A 52 -20.33 -10.07 -11.77
N LYS A 53 -20.65 -9.47 -10.61
CA LYS A 53 -21.63 -8.40 -10.51
C LYS A 53 -20.94 -7.05 -10.56
N SER A 54 -21.31 -6.23 -11.53
CA SER A 54 -20.96 -4.81 -11.55
C SER A 54 -21.65 -4.04 -10.42
N ILE A 55 -21.14 -2.84 -10.15
CA ILE A 55 -21.69 -1.94 -9.15
C ILE A 55 -21.93 -0.57 -9.74
N LEU A 56 -23.09 -0.01 -9.37
CA LEU A 56 -23.45 1.38 -9.56
C LEU A 56 -23.76 1.98 -8.19
N ALA A 57 -23.01 3.00 -7.79
CA ALA A 57 -23.27 3.75 -6.56
C ALA A 57 -23.01 5.25 -6.75
N LYS A 58 -23.59 6.07 -5.89
CA LYS A 58 -23.36 7.52 -5.91
C LYS A 58 -21.97 7.83 -5.36
N GLY A 59 -21.13 8.52 -6.12
CA GLY A 59 -19.85 9.04 -5.64
C GLY A 59 -19.87 10.56 -5.49
N GLU A 60 -18.74 11.11 -5.07
CA GLU A 60 -18.59 12.54 -4.73
C GLU A 60 -18.67 13.45 -5.95
N ASN A 61 -17.79 13.23 -6.91
CA ASN A 61 -17.75 13.98 -8.17
C ASN A 61 -18.54 13.27 -9.27
N ASP A 62 -18.34 11.96 -9.37
CA ASP A 62 -18.98 11.08 -10.36
C ASP A 62 -19.54 9.85 -9.67
N ASN A 63 -20.52 9.20 -10.31
CA ASN A 63 -21.03 7.93 -9.81
C ASN A 63 -19.94 6.85 -9.88
N TYR A 64 -19.86 6.03 -8.84
CA TYR A 64 -19.05 4.82 -8.85
C TYR A 64 -19.68 3.81 -9.81
N ILE A 65 -19.03 3.57 -10.94
CA ILE A 65 -19.40 2.56 -11.92
C ILE A 65 -18.20 1.65 -12.08
N ASN A 66 -18.29 0.43 -11.56
CA ASN A 66 -17.25 -0.56 -11.72
C ASN A 66 -17.86 -1.84 -12.29
N ASP A 67 -17.45 -2.19 -13.51
CA ASP A 67 -17.89 -3.40 -14.19
C ASP A 67 -17.22 -4.66 -13.61
N TYR A 68 -16.03 -4.49 -13.02
CA TYR A 68 -15.22 -5.58 -12.46
C TYR A 68 -14.73 -5.25 -11.03
N PRO A 69 -15.66 -5.05 -10.07
CA PRO A 69 -15.29 -4.79 -8.70
C PRO A 69 -14.56 -5.99 -8.11
N LYS A 70 -13.61 -5.75 -7.20
CA LYS A 70 -12.80 -6.82 -6.60
C LYS A 70 -12.97 -6.92 -5.09
N ASP A 71 -13.35 -8.12 -4.65
CA ASP A 71 -13.35 -8.47 -3.23
C ASP A 71 -11.93 -8.88 -2.80
N LEU A 72 -11.56 -8.62 -1.54
CA LEU A 72 -10.33 -9.15 -0.95
C LEU A 72 -10.58 -10.56 -0.41
N TYR A 73 -9.79 -11.52 -0.86
CA TYR A 73 -9.83 -12.92 -0.46
C TYR A 73 -8.60 -13.31 0.35
N ILE A 74 -8.76 -14.36 1.17
CA ILE A 74 -7.67 -15.08 1.82
C ILE A 74 -7.61 -16.51 1.29
N TYR A 75 -6.42 -16.95 0.88
CA TYR A 75 -6.11 -18.30 0.45
C TYR A 75 -5.26 -19.01 1.50
N ASN A 76 -5.78 -20.08 2.09
CA ASN A 76 -5.04 -20.87 3.07
C ASN A 76 -4.20 -21.95 2.38
N HIS A 77 -2.88 -21.94 2.62
CA HIS A 77 -1.95 -22.86 1.96
C HIS A 77 -2.04 -24.29 2.46
N LEU A 78 -2.51 -24.52 3.69
CA LEU A 78 -2.66 -25.84 4.25
C LEU A 78 -3.93 -26.52 3.73
N THR A 79 -5.07 -25.83 3.80
CA THR A 79 -6.37 -26.37 3.37
C THR A 79 -6.60 -26.24 1.87
N LYS A 80 -5.76 -25.48 1.16
CA LYS A 80 -5.89 -25.19 -0.28
C LYS A 80 -7.24 -24.58 -0.64
N SER A 81 -7.79 -23.77 0.26
CA SER A 81 -9.11 -23.16 0.09
C SER A 81 -9.05 -21.64 0.19
N SER A 82 -9.90 -20.99 -0.58
CA SER A 82 -10.08 -19.54 -0.55
C SER A 82 -11.40 -19.16 0.09
N SER A 83 -11.41 -18.04 0.80
CA SER A 83 -12.65 -17.44 1.33
C SER A 83 -12.63 -15.93 1.20
N PRO A 84 -13.80 -15.29 1.02
CA PRO A 84 -13.88 -13.83 1.00
C PRO A 84 -13.56 -13.29 2.39
N LEU A 85 -12.65 -12.33 2.44
CA LEU A 85 -12.21 -11.68 3.68
C LEU A 85 -12.93 -10.35 3.85
N ILE A 86 -12.75 -9.43 2.91
CA ILE A 86 -13.42 -8.12 2.87
C ILE A 86 -14.12 -8.01 1.53
N SER A 87 -15.45 -8.02 1.56
CA SER A 87 -16.26 -8.04 0.35
C SER A 87 -17.21 -6.86 0.28
N TYR A 88 -17.57 -6.52 -0.94
CA TYR A 88 -18.56 -5.51 -1.28
C TYR A 88 -19.96 -5.77 -0.69
N GLU A 89 -20.27 -7.01 -0.30
CA GLU A 89 -21.57 -7.36 0.29
C GLU A 89 -21.73 -6.84 1.73
N TRP A 90 -20.65 -6.82 2.51
CA TRP A 90 -20.72 -6.45 3.94
C TRP A 90 -19.91 -5.21 4.28
N PHE A 91 -18.79 -4.96 3.58
CA PHE A 91 -17.87 -3.91 3.97
C PHE A 91 -18.46 -2.50 3.87
N PRO A 92 -19.13 -2.10 2.77
CA PRO A 92 -19.65 -0.74 2.63
C PRO A 92 -20.68 -0.39 3.72
N SER A 93 -21.55 -1.35 4.09
CA SER A 93 -22.56 -1.15 5.13
C SER A 93 -21.93 -1.05 6.52
N GLN A 94 -20.93 -1.87 6.81
CA GLN A 94 -20.18 -1.82 8.07
C GLN A 94 -19.35 -0.55 8.19
N ALA A 95 -18.66 -0.14 7.12
CA ALA A 95 -17.84 1.06 7.08
C ALA A 95 -18.70 2.32 7.31
N LYS A 96 -19.89 2.38 6.72
CA LYS A 96 -20.85 3.49 6.91
C LYS A 96 -21.18 3.76 8.38
N TYR A 97 -21.18 2.74 9.25
CA TYR A 97 -21.41 2.94 10.68
C TYR A 97 -20.35 3.82 11.35
N PHE A 98 -19.10 3.68 10.90
CA PHE A 98 -17.96 4.46 11.38
C PHE A 98 -17.84 5.81 10.67
N LEU A 99 -18.23 5.86 9.40
CA LEU A 99 -18.11 7.04 8.53
C LEU A 99 -19.37 7.92 8.54
N ARG A 100 -19.84 8.30 9.73
CA ARG A 100 -21.14 8.99 9.87
C ARG A 100 -21.23 10.34 9.16
N GLU A 101 -20.09 11.00 8.95
CA GLU A 101 -19.98 12.32 8.33
C GLU A 101 -19.58 12.25 6.85
N TYR A 102 -19.42 11.04 6.29
CA TYR A 102 -19.06 10.83 4.89
C TYR A 102 -20.23 10.20 4.14
N ASP A 103 -20.73 10.92 3.13
CA ASP A 103 -21.99 10.58 2.46
C ASP A 103 -21.86 9.49 1.38
N PHE A 104 -20.63 9.20 0.94
CA PHE A 104 -20.36 8.29 -0.17
C PHE A 104 -19.97 6.89 0.33
N PRO A 105 -20.30 5.82 -0.39
CA PRO A 105 -19.85 4.49 -0.03
C PRO A 105 -18.35 4.36 -0.24
N VAL A 106 -17.76 3.41 0.48
CA VAL A 106 -16.36 3.01 0.32
C VAL A 106 -16.31 1.50 0.13
N PHE A 107 -15.38 1.06 -0.70
CA PHE A 107 -15.31 -0.31 -1.18
C PHE A 107 -13.95 -0.96 -0.86
N PRO A 108 -13.85 -2.30 -0.90
CA PRO A 108 -12.60 -3.00 -0.57
C PRO A 108 -11.41 -2.55 -1.41
N ASP A 109 -11.57 -2.28 -2.70
CA ASP A 109 -10.49 -1.85 -3.58
C ASP A 109 -10.15 -0.35 -3.47
N ASP A 110 -10.84 0.41 -2.62
CA ASP A 110 -10.51 1.83 -2.32
C ASP A 110 -9.42 1.98 -1.25
N PHE A 111 -8.85 0.88 -0.76
CA PHE A 111 -7.87 0.87 0.34
C PHE A 111 -6.58 0.16 -0.05
N ALA A 112 -5.47 0.64 0.52
CA ALA A 112 -4.21 -0.08 0.60
C ALA A 112 -4.13 -0.88 1.90
N TYR A 113 -3.69 -2.13 1.81
CA TYR A 113 -3.72 -3.10 2.90
C TYR A 113 -2.32 -3.42 3.40
N TYR A 114 -2.01 -3.01 4.63
CA TYR A 114 -0.79 -3.39 5.33
C TYR A 114 -1.06 -4.57 6.25
N LEU A 115 -0.52 -5.74 5.90
CA LEU A 115 -0.50 -6.89 6.82
C LEU A 115 0.62 -6.70 7.83
N LEU A 116 0.27 -6.65 9.12
CA LEU A 116 1.25 -6.55 10.19
C LEU A 116 1.98 -7.89 10.39
N ARG A 117 3.17 -7.84 11.00
CA ARG A 117 4.03 -9.00 11.27
C ARG A 117 3.40 -10.08 12.17
N ASP A 118 2.24 -9.80 12.76
CA ASP A 118 1.48 -10.76 13.55
C ASP A 118 0.64 -11.72 12.69
N ASP A 119 0.61 -11.51 11.36
CA ASP A 119 -0.19 -12.25 10.37
C ASP A 119 -1.70 -12.28 10.67
N LYS A 120 -2.19 -11.31 11.44
CA LYS A 120 -3.58 -11.24 11.90
C LYS A 120 -4.21 -9.90 11.63
N THR A 121 -3.43 -8.83 11.72
CA THR A 121 -3.94 -7.47 11.66
C THR A 121 -3.70 -6.89 10.27
N LEU A 122 -4.78 -6.44 9.63
CA LEU A 122 -4.75 -5.61 8.43
C LEU A 122 -5.02 -4.15 8.81
N VAL A 123 -4.07 -3.27 8.48
CA VAL A 123 -4.30 -1.83 8.51
C VAL A 123 -4.71 -1.39 7.10
N MET A 124 -5.90 -0.81 6.99
CA MET A 124 -6.51 -0.38 5.75
C MET A 124 -6.40 1.14 5.64
N ILE A 125 -5.63 1.60 4.67
CA ILE A 125 -5.37 3.01 4.41
C ILE A 125 -6.20 3.45 3.22
N SER A 126 -7.02 4.48 3.39
CA SER A 126 -7.84 4.95 2.28
C SER A 126 -6.98 5.55 1.17
N ALA A 127 -7.26 5.17 -0.07
CA ALA A 127 -6.76 5.85 -1.27
C ALA A 127 -7.63 7.07 -1.65
N VAL A 128 -8.80 7.22 -1.04
CA VAL A 128 -9.75 8.32 -1.32
C VAL A 128 -9.34 9.55 -0.51
N LYS A 129 -8.88 10.61 -1.19
CA LYS A 129 -8.35 11.82 -0.56
C LYS A 129 -9.32 12.54 0.36
N SER A 130 -10.62 12.51 0.05
CA SER A 130 -11.66 13.17 0.86
C SER A 130 -12.02 12.37 2.12
N LEU A 131 -11.60 11.10 2.22
CA LEU A 131 -11.87 10.25 3.37
C LEU A 131 -10.76 10.36 4.42
N ASN A 132 -11.01 11.09 5.50
CA ASN A 132 -10.09 11.16 6.64
C ASN A 132 -10.34 10.03 7.67
N ALA A 133 -10.40 8.79 7.20
CA ALA A 133 -10.63 7.64 8.05
C ALA A 133 -9.87 6.41 7.54
N ASN A 134 -9.28 5.68 8.47
CA ASN A 134 -8.57 4.43 8.21
C ASN A 134 -9.17 3.34 9.08
N PHE A 135 -9.02 2.10 8.65
CA PHE A 135 -9.54 0.96 9.38
C PHE A 135 -8.44 0.00 9.81
N LYS A 136 -8.77 -0.76 10.84
CA LYS A 136 -8.02 -1.94 11.25
C LYS A 136 -8.99 -3.11 11.20
N TYR A 137 -8.56 -4.18 10.56
CA TYR A 137 -9.32 -5.41 10.45
C TYR A 137 -8.51 -6.57 11.03
N ASP A 138 -9.11 -7.31 11.96
CA ASP A 138 -8.52 -8.53 12.51
C ASP A 138 -9.08 -9.73 11.74
N ILE A 139 -8.19 -10.47 11.05
CA ILE A 139 -8.53 -11.58 10.15
C ILE A 139 -9.22 -12.72 10.90
N ILE A 140 -8.82 -12.99 12.14
CA ILE A 140 -9.27 -14.16 12.90
C ILE A 140 -10.63 -13.88 13.54
N SER A 141 -10.76 -12.76 14.22
CA SER A 141 -12.00 -12.33 14.89
C SER A 141 -13.00 -11.68 13.92
N LYS A 142 -12.58 -11.38 12.68
CA LYS A 142 -13.36 -10.73 11.62
C LYS A 142 -13.91 -9.37 12.06
N LYS A 143 -13.14 -8.64 12.87
CA LYS A 143 -13.58 -7.38 13.47
C LYS A 143 -12.98 -6.19 12.72
N LEU A 144 -13.86 -5.30 12.25
CA LEU A 144 -13.50 -4.00 11.69
C LEU A 144 -13.59 -2.92 12.78
N GLU A 145 -12.54 -2.11 12.91
CA GLU A 145 -12.46 -0.99 13.84
C GLU A 145 -11.86 0.23 13.14
N LEU A 146 -12.16 1.43 13.65
CA LEU A 146 -11.44 2.63 13.27
C LEU A 146 -9.99 2.54 13.71
N TYR A 147 -9.08 2.86 12.80
CA TYR A 147 -7.67 3.01 13.12
C TYR A 147 -7.36 4.50 13.38
N PRO A 148 -6.69 4.84 14.50
CA PRO A 148 -6.42 6.22 14.84
C PRO A 148 -5.53 6.90 13.78
N THR A 149 -5.90 8.11 13.40
CA THR A 149 -5.18 8.95 12.44
C THR A 149 -4.04 9.75 13.08
N THR A 150 -3.86 9.68 14.40
CA THR A 150 -2.88 10.49 15.15
C THR A 150 -1.59 9.73 15.50
N GLY A 151 -0.43 10.37 15.28
CA GLY A 151 0.89 10.07 15.89
C GLY A 151 1.62 8.78 15.48
N LYS A 152 0.90 7.70 15.14
CA LYS A 152 1.47 6.40 14.71
C LYS A 152 1.32 6.17 13.20
N PHE A 153 0.39 6.89 12.59
CA PHE A 153 0.14 6.90 11.15
C PHE A 153 1.35 7.43 10.37
N ASP A 154 1.97 8.50 10.89
CA ASP A 154 3.21 9.05 10.32
C ASP A 154 4.31 7.98 10.25
N PHE A 155 4.43 7.03 11.18
CA PHE A 155 5.48 6.00 11.13
C PHE A 155 5.22 4.86 10.11
N ILE A 156 3.97 4.60 9.74
CA ILE A 156 3.63 3.57 8.73
C ILE A 156 3.51 4.21 7.34
N ILE A 157 3.15 5.49 7.26
CA ILE A 157 2.85 6.21 6.01
C ILE A 157 4.00 7.14 5.57
N SER A 158 4.77 7.76 6.48
CA SER A 158 5.94 8.59 6.09
C SER A 158 7.09 7.76 5.50
N SER A 159 6.95 6.45 5.59
CA SER A 159 7.94 5.49 5.17
C SER A 159 7.15 4.38 4.48
N PHE A 160 7.37 4.08 3.20
CA PHE A 160 8.55 3.30 2.84
C PHE A 160 9.33 2.87 4.07
N SER A 161 8.70 2.16 5.02
CA SER A 161 9.30 1.74 6.28
C SER A 161 10.39 0.78 5.88
N LYS A 162 11.56 1.36 5.64
CA LYS A 162 12.76 0.67 5.25
C LYS A 162 13.30 0.15 6.56
N ASP A 163 13.08 -1.12 6.83
CA ASP A 163 13.87 -1.83 7.81
C ASP A 163 15.28 -1.93 7.23
N CYS A 164 16.09 -0.93 7.56
CA CYS A 164 17.45 -0.77 7.07
C CYS A 164 18.42 -1.25 8.14
N GLY A 165 19.18 -2.28 7.84
CA GLY A 165 20.20 -2.74 8.77
C GLY A 165 21.05 -3.87 8.23
N HIS A 166 21.97 -4.28 9.09
CA HIS A 166 22.74 -5.49 8.94
C HIS A 166 22.02 -6.58 9.75
N TYR A 167 21.45 -7.59 9.08
CA TYR A 167 20.84 -8.72 9.79
C TYR A 167 21.89 -9.55 10.55
N LYS A 168 23.12 -9.60 10.04
CA LYS A 168 24.34 -10.10 10.68
C LYS A 168 25.50 -9.15 10.42
N PHE A 169 26.55 -9.23 11.24
CA PHE A 169 27.73 -8.36 11.13
C PHE A 169 28.38 -8.39 9.73
N ASP A 170 28.39 -9.55 9.06
CA ASP A 170 28.98 -9.73 7.73
C ASP A 170 27.97 -9.52 6.58
N ASP A 171 26.68 -9.26 6.88
CA ASP A 171 25.69 -9.02 5.84
C ASP A 171 25.90 -7.63 5.23
N ASN A 172 25.58 -7.45 3.95
CA ASN A 172 25.47 -6.11 3.37
C ASN A 172 24.28 -5.36 4.01
N TYR A 173 24.42 -4.04 4.16
CA TYR A 173 23.34 -3.16 4.60
C TYR A 173 22.14 -3.33 3.65
N LYS A 174 21.00 -3.78 4.17
CA LYS A 174 19.78 -4.02 3.40
C LYS A 174 18.64 -3.21 3.97
N CYS A 175 17.87 -2.58 3.09
CA CYS A 175 16.68 -1.82 3.40
C CYS A 175 15.47 -2.51 2.79
N ASN A 176 14.58 -3.06 3.62
CA ASN A 176 13.36 -3.70 3.15
C ASN A 176 12.17 -2.76 3.33
N ILE A 177 11.50 -2.41 2.23
CA ILE A 177 10.27 -1.61 2.24
C ILE A 177 9.09 -2.53 2.57
N TYR A 178 8.29 -2.17 3.59
CA TYR A 178 6.99 -2.79 3.79
C TYR A 178 6.02 -2.30 2.70
N LYS A 179 5.77 -3.16 1.71
CA LYS A 179 4.85 -2.88 0.60
C LYS A 179 3.42 -3.21 1.03
N PRO A 180 2.45 -2.29 0.88
CA PRO A 180 1.04 -2.65 1.06
C PRO A 180 0.52 -3.39 -0.18
N LEU A 181 -0.53 -4.17 0.05
CA LEU A 181 -1.35 -4.77 -1.00
C LEU A 181 -2.38 -3.75 -1.51
N ILE A 182 -2.43 -3.56 -2.83
CA ILE A 182 -3.41 -2.70 -3.50
C ILE A 182 -4.09 -3.45 -4.64
N SER A 183 -5.32 -3.05 -4.95
CA SER A 183 -6.02 -3.52 -6.15
C SER A 183 -5.40 -2.86 -7.37
N SER A 184 -5.22 -3.59 -8.47
CA SER A 184 -4.81 -2.95 -9.74
C SER A 184 -5.83 -1.93 -10.25
N ASN A 185 -7.07 -1.93 -9.74
CA ASN A 185 -8.06 -0.88 -10.00
C ASN A 185 -7.62 0.51 -9.51
N LEU A 186 -6.64 0.61 -8.59
CA LEU A 186 -6.12 1.89 -8.08
C LEU A 186 -5.00 2.50 -8.92
N ILE A 187 -4.41 1.74 -9.83
CA ILE A 187 -3.22 2.14 -10.60
C ILE A 187 -3.58 2.50 -12.05
N ASN A 188 -4.65 1.92 -12.56
CA ASN A 188 -5.11 2.06 -13.94
C ASN A 188 -6.05 3.25 -14.14
#